data_AF-A0A257UGV6-F1
#
_entry.id   AF-A0A257UGV6-F1
#
_cell.length_a   1.000
_cell.length_b   1.000
_cell.length_c   1.000
_cell.angle_alpha   90.00
_cell.angle_beta   90.00
_cell.angle_gamma   90.00
#
_symmetry.space_group_name_H-M   'P 1'
#
loop_
_entity.id
_entity.type
_entity.pdbx_description
1 polymer ?
#
loop_
_entity_poly.entity_id
_entity_poly.type
_entity_poly.pdbx_seq_one_letter_code
_entity_poly.pdbx_strand_id
1 'polypeptide(L)'
;MALAHAAGAVPLVVHCACPAAVAQERIEIRAAAPNLSEARAELYSAQQAEEEPRPADGSIEVDTTATLRLQEAEVIEAVRRRLP
;
A
#
# COMPACT_ATOMS: atom_id res chain seq x y z
N MET A 1 -15.58 4.26 1.09
CA MET A 1 -15.70 5.23 2.21
C MET A 1 -17.01 5.17 3.00
N ALA A 2 -18.11 4.63 2.44
CA ALA A 2 -19.41 4.59 3.13
C ALA A 2 -19.44 3.81 4.47
N LEU A 3 -18.68 2.71 4.60
CA LEU A 3 -18.72 1.85 5.79
C LEU A 3 -18.02 2.47 7.02
N ALA A 4 -16.81 3.03 6.85
CA ALA A 4 -16.08 3.68 7.94
C ALA A 4 -16.86 4.89 8.49
N HIS A 5 -17.43 5.70 7.61
CA HIS A 5 -18.28 6.82 8.01
C HIS A 5 -19.56 6.35 8.71
N ALA A 6 -20.20 5.27 8.23
CA ALA A 6 -21.38 4.70 8.89
C ALA A 6 -21.07 4.16 10.31
N ALA A 7 -19.83 3.78 10.57
CA ALA A 7 -19.35 3.35 11.89
C ALA A 7 -18.83 4.51 12.77
N GLY A 8 -18.89 5.76 12.30
CA GLY A 8 -18.35 6.93 13.02
C GLY A 8 -16.82 6.98 13.09
N ALA A 9 -16.13 6.22 12.23
CA ALA A 9 -14.67 6.20 12.16
C ALA A 9 -14.15 7.21 11.14
N VAL A 10 -12.95 7.75 11.40
CA VAL A 10 -12.20 8.57 10.44
C VAL A 10 -11.35 7.63 9.57
N PRO A 11 -11.66 7.47 8.27
CA PRO A 11 -10.87 6.59 7.43
C PRO A 11 -9.47 7.17 7.20
N LEU A 12 -8.47 6.30 7.12
CA LEU A 12 -7.14 6.59 6.62
C LEU A 12 -6.81 5.56 5.54
N VAL A 13 -6.58 6.04 4.31
CA VAL A 13 -6.12 5.19 3.21
C VAL A 13 -4.62 5.33 3.09
N VAL A 14 -3.90 4.21 3.07
CA VAL A 14 -2.44 4.15 2.91
C VAL A 14 -2.12 3.43 1.60
N HIS A 15 -1.48 4.13 0.68
CA HIS A 15 -0.98 3.57 -0.57
C HIS A 15 0.48 3.17 -0.38
N CYS A 16 0.77 1.88 -0.49
CA CYS A 16 2.12 1.37 -0.45
C CYS A 16 2.74 1.43 -1.84
N ALA A 17 3.68 2.35 -2.06
CA ALA A 17 4.34 2.54 -3.34
C ALA A 17 5.74 1.91 -3.34
N CYS A 18 6.18 1.47 -4.51
CA CYS A 18 7.59 1.22 -4.83
C CYS A 18 7.75 1.20 -6.36
N PRO A 19 8.98 1.35 -6.89
CA PRO A 19 9.24 1.15 -8.31
C PRO A 19 8.85 -0.26 -8.75
N ALA A 20 8.27 -0.39 -9.96
CA ALA A 20 7.83 -1.67 -10.51
C ALA A 20 8.92 -2.75 -10.51
N ALA A 21 10.17 -2.36 -10.81
CA ALA A 21 11.31 -3.28 -10.77
C ALA A 21 11.54 -3.89 -9.38
N VAL A 22 11.38 -3.10 -8.32
CA VAL A 22 11.52 -3.57 -6.93
C VAL A 22 10.36 -4.48 -6.55
N ALA A 23 9.14 -4.17 -6.99
CA ALA A 23 7.98 -5.04 -6.79
C ALA A 23 8.17 -6.40 -7.47
N GLN A 24 8.63 -6.40 -8.73
CA GLN A 24 8.91 -7.60 -9.50
C GLN A 24 9.96 -8.49 -8.82
N GLU A 25 11.10 -7.92 -8.42
CA GLU A 25 12.15 -8.64 -7.69
C GLU A 25 11.61 -9.30 -6.41
N ARG A 26 10.82 -8.56 -5.63
CA ARG A 26 10.19 -9.08 -4.39
C ARG A 26 9.18 -10.20 -4.69
N ILE A 27 8.46 -10.13 -5.80
CA ILE A 27 7.53 -11.19 -6.22
C ILE A 27 8.30 -12.45 -6.60
N GLU A 28 9.37 -12.33 -7.38
CA GLU A 28 10.21 -13.45 -7.80
C GLU A 28 10.83 -14.18 -6.60
N ILE A 29 11.36 -13.43 -5.63
CA ILE A 29 11.90 -13.99 -4.38
C ILE A 29 10.82 -14.76 -3.60
N ARG A 30 9.60 -14.23 -3.52
CA ARG A 30 8.48 -14.89 -2.82
C ARG A 30 7.99 -16.13 -3.54
N ALA A 31 7.93 -16.11 -4.87
CA ALA A 31 7.51 -17.25 -5.68
C ALA A 31 8.52 -18.42 -5.63
N ALA A 32 9.80 -18.12 -5.40
CA ALA A 32 10.85 -19.13 -5.22
C ALA A 32 10.83 -19.81 -3.84
N ALA A 33 10.12 -19.24 -2.86
CA ALA A 33 10.01 -19.81 -1.53
C ALA A 33 8.88 -20.86 -1.46
N PRO A 34 9.02 -21.94 -0.67
CA PRO A 34 8.07 -23.06 -0.63
C PRO A 34 6.74 -22.74 0.09
N ASN A 35 6.50 -21.47 0.41
CA ASN A 35 5.28 -20.99 1.03
C ASN A 35 4.25 -20.56 -0.02
N LEU A 36 2.98 -20.57 0.39
CA LEU A 36 1.73 -20.35 -0.38
C LEU A 36 1.60 -18.95 -1.02
N SER A 37 2.66 -18.37 -1.56
CA SER A 37 2.56 -17.07 -2.22
C SER A 37 1.86 -17.26 -3.57
N GLU A 38 0.63 -16.74 -3.68
CA GLU A 38 -0.04 -16.56 -4.98
C GLU A 38 0.58 -15.41 -5.80
N ALA A 39 1.67 -14.81 -5.33
CA ALA A 39 2.35 -13.73 -6.02
C ALA A 39 2.91 -14.23 -7.36
N ARG A 40 2.24 -13.84 -8.45
CA ARG A 40 2.66 -14.10 -9.83
C ARG A 40 3.00 -12.79 -10.49
N ALA A 41 4.16 -12.73 -11.16
CA ALA A 41 4.59 -11.53 -11.87
C ALA A 41 3.55 -11.06 -12.91
N GLU A 42 2.90 -12.00 -13.59
CA GLU A 42 1.85 -11.74 -14.59
C GLU A 42 0.62 -11.04 -13.98
N LEU A 43 0.27 -11.34 -12.72
CA LEU A 43 -0.85 -10.72 -12.03
C LEU A 43 -0.52 -9.28 -11.60
N TYR A 44 0.75 -9.00 -11.30
CA TYR A 44 1.18 -7.65 -10.93
C TYR A 44 1.02 -6.66 -12.10
N SER A 45 1.40 -7.07 -13.31
CA SER A 45 1.22 -6.23 -14.50
C SER A 45 -0.26 -5.98 -14.81
N ALA A 46 -1.13 -6.99 -14.64
CA ALA A 46 -2.58 -6.83 -14.81
C ALA A 46 -3.17 -5.88 -13.76
N GLN A 47 -2.78 -6.03 -12.49
CA GLN A 47 -3.22 -5.15 -11.41
C GLN A 47 -2.79 -3.70 -11.62
N GLN A 48 -1.54 -3.47 -12.07
CA GLN A 48 -1.06 -2.12 -12.34
C GLN A 48 -1.84 -1.44 -13.47
N ALA A 49 -2.29 -2.21 -14.47
CA ALA A 49 -3.10 -1.69 -15.57
C ALA A 49 -4.55 -1.34 -15.15
N GLU A 50 -5.06 -2.02 -14.11
CA GLU A 50 -6.41 -1.83 -13.57
C GLU A 50 -6.46 -0.85 -12.40
N GLU A 51 -5.32 -0.34 -11.94
CA GLU A 51 -5.25 0.54 -10.77
C GLU A 51 -5.97 1.87 -11.04
N GLU A 52 -7.03 2.13 -10.25
CA GLU A 52 -7.80 3.37 -10.35
C GLU A 52 -6.98 4.57 -9.84
N PRO A 53 -7.21 5.78 -10.39
CA PRO A 53 -6.57 6.99 -9.90
C PRO A 53 -6.82 7.22 -8.41
N ARG A 54 -5.77 7.59 -7.68
CA ARG A 54 -5.85 7.84 -6.24
C ARG A 54 -6.87 8.93 -5.92
N PRO A 55 -7.84 8.70 -5.01
CA PRO A 55 -8.70 9.78 -4.53
C PRO A 55 -7.85 10.84 -3.82
N ALA A 56 -8.08 12.11 -4.14
CA ALA A 56 -7.26 13.21 -3.66
C ALA A 56 -7.43 13.50 -2.15
N ASP A 57 -8.51 13.00 -1.55
CA ASP A 57 -8.93 13.29 -0.20
C ASP A 57 -8.58 12.16 0.77
N GLY A 58 -7.76 12.48 1.77
CA GLY A 58 -7.57 11.57 2.89
C GLY A 58 -6.81 10.27 2.56
N SER A 59 -5.91 10.29 1.58
CA SER A 59 -4.92 9.23 1.37
C SER A 59 -3.51 9.70 1.70
N ILE A 60 -2.65 8.81 2.21
CA ILE A 60 -1.19 9.00 2.22
C ILE A 60 -0.53 7.96 1.32
N GLU A 61 0.67 8.28 0.87
CA GLU A 61 1.54 7.35 0.14
C GLU A 61 2.79 7.09 0.98
N VAL A 62 3.18 5.82 1.04
CA VAL A 62 4.33 5.35 1.81
C VAL A 62 5.27 4.62 0.86
N ASP A 63 6.51 5.10 0.78
CA ASP A 63 7.55 4.44 -0.02
C ASP A 63 8.07 3.20 0.71
N THR A 64 7.71 2.03 0.19
CA THR A 64 8.09 0.74 0.75
C THR A 64 9.53 0.33 0.41
N THR A 65 10.29 1.17 -0.29
CA THR A 65 11.74 1.03 -0.47
C THR A 65 12.53 1.70 0.65
N ALA A 66 11.93 2.65 1.36
CA ALA A 66 12.52 3.27 2.54
C ALA A 66 12.68 2.27 3.69
N THR A 67 13.46 2.63 4.72
CA THR A 67 13.57 1.80 5.93
C THR A 67 12.23 1.71 6.65
N LEU A 68 11.93 0.58 7.31
CA LEU A 68 10.68 0.38 8.06
C LEU A 68 10.39 1.51 9.05
N ARG A 69 11.42 2.01 9.75
CA ARG A 69 11.29 3.14 10.69
C ARG A 69 10.72 4.42 10.05
N LEU A 70 11.08 4.69 8.80
CA LEU A 70 10.57 5.87 8.07
C LEU A 70 9.12 5.66 7.65
N GLN A 71 8.80 4.47 7.14
CA GLN A 71 7.43 4.07 6.78
C GLN A 71 6.49 4.17 8.00
N GLU A 72 6.91 3.66 9.16
CA GLU A 72 6.16 3.75 10.41
C GLU A 72 5.94 5.20 10.84
N ALA A 73 6.98 6.04 10.74
CA ALA A 73 6.88 7.45 11.10
C ALA A 73 5.84 8.20 10.24
N GLU A 74 5.81 7.93 8.93
CA GLU A 74 4.83 8.52 7.99
C GLU A 74 3.39 8.13 8.35
N VAL A 75 3.16 6.85 8.63
CA VAL A 75 1.83 6.35 9.03
C VAL A 75 1.39 6.96 10.35
N ILE A 76 2.27 6.99 11.36
CA ILE A 76 1.97 7.57 12.67
C ILE A 76 1.66 9.06 12.55
N GLU A 77 2.43 9.80 11.75
CA GLU A 77 2.17 11.22 11.53
C GLU A 77 0.83 11.45 10.84
N ALA A 78 0.48 10.64 9.85
CA ALA A 78 -0.80 10.72 9.17
C ALA A 78 -1.99 10.44 10.09
N VAL A 79 -1.86 9.47 11.01
CA VAL A 79 -2.86 9.21 12.05
C VAL A 79 -3.00 10.43 12.97
N ARG A 80 -1.88 11.00 13.46
CA ARG A 80 -1.90 12.18 14.34
C ARG A 80 -2.58 13.38 13.70
N ARG A 81 -2.38 13.62 12.40
CA ARG A 81 -3.03 14.72 11.66
C ARG A 81 -4.54 14.56 11.50
N ARG A 82 -5.10 13.38 11.75
CA ARG A 82 -6.54 13.07 11.64
C ARG A 82 -7.25 12.88 12.96
N LEU A 83 -6.51 12.77 14.06
CA LEU A 83 -7.09 12.80 15.38
C LEU A 83 -7.48 14.26 15.70
N PRO A 84 -8.69 14.50 16.23
CA PRO A 84 -9.15 15.83 16.65
C PRO A 84 -8.38 16.37 17.86
#